data_AF-E9HH83-F1
#
_entry.id   AF-E9HH83-F1
#
_cell.length_a   1.000
_cell.length_b   1.000
_cell.length_c   1.000
_cell.angle_alpha   90.00
_cell.angle_beta   90.00
_cell.angle_gamma   90.00
#
_symmetry.space_group_name_H-M   'P 1'
#
loop_
_entity.id
_entity.type
_entity.pdbx_description
1 polymer ?
#
loop_
_entity_poly.entity_id
_entity_poly.type
_entity_poly.pdbx_seq_one_letter_code
_entity_poly.pdbx_strand_id
1 'polypeptide(L)'
;MVQQLKSSRSSTTDHMTRAIGLINGFATRVMTQEDIYSIGVYESRLKSLYGKYQVTLKEIEEKLKAIKAAQEELDEKQNITLQTQEEVLGASAITKQKREEWLKAIETKKEEEKERRNVGKSNSDDQRPYSTSNGGQTGTSNANRKHNNSSSSSFSNTVNQIAATTNKAF
;
A
#
# COMPACT_ATOMS: atom_id res chain seq x y z
N MET A 1 3.15 3.17 26.02
CA MET A 1 4.42 3.72 26.54
C MET A 1 4.37 5.23 26.79
N VAL A 2 4.01 6.11 25.83
CA VAL A 2 3.91 7.57 26.08
C VAL A 2 2.84 7.92 27.13
N GLN A 3 1.69 7.23 27.13
CA GLN A 3 0.67 7.42 28.17
C GLN A 3 1.18 7.12 29.59
N GLN A 4 1.95 6.05 29.77
CA GLN A 4 2.56 5.72 31.08
C GLN A 4 3.51 6.83 31.55
N LEU A 5 4.32 7.39 30.65
CA LEU A 5 5.20 8.52 30.97
C LEU A 5 4.39 9.78 31.33
N LYS A 6 3.30 10.07 30.61
CA LYS A 6 2.41 11.19 30.94
C LYS A 6 1.78 11.03 32.34
N SER A 7 1.32 9.83 32.68
CA SER A 7 0.79 9.52 34.01
C SER A 7 1.86 9.64 35.10
N SER A 8 3.07 9.14 34.85
CA SER A 8 4.22 9.27 35.76
C SER A 8 4.60 10.74 36.00
N ARG A 9 4.63 11.55 34.93
CA ARG A 9 4.84 13.00 35.00
C ARG A 9 3.78 13.67 35.85
N SER A 10 2.51 13.35 35.64
CA SER A 10 1.38 13.89 36.43
C SER A 10 1.53 13.59 37.92
N SER A 11 1.81 12.32 38.27
CA SER A 11 2.05 11.91 39.65
C SER A 11 3.24 12.66 40.28
N THR A 12 4.33 12.85 39.52
CA THR A 12 5.49 13.63 39.96
C THR A 12 5.11 15.10 40.23
N THR A 13 4.30 15.71 39.37
CA THR A 13 3.78 17.07 39.55
C THR A 13 2.90 17.19 40.79
N ASP A 14 2.07 16.20 41.10
CA ASP A 14 1.24 16.19 42.31
C ASP A 14 2.12 16.16 43.57
N HIS A 15 3.15 15.33 43.57
CA HIS A 15 4.12 15.26 44.67
C HIS A 15 4.93 16.55 44.83
N MET A 16 5.31 17.21 43.73
CA MET A 16 5.97 18.52 43.78
C MET A 16 5.05 19.59 44.35
N THR A 17 3.80 19.63 43.89
CA THR A 17 2.78 20.59 44.38
C THR A 17 2.58 20.44 45.89
N ARG A 18 2.50 19.20 46.39
CA ARG A 18 2.43 18.95 47.84
C ARG A 18 3.68 19.44 48.58
N ALA A 19 4.88 19.15 48.06
CA ALA A 19 6.12 19.61 48.70
C ALA A 19 6.23 21.14 48.73
N ILE A 20 5.84 21.82 47.65
CA ILE A 20 5.76 23.29 47.58
C ILE A 20 4.76 23.82 48.60
N GLY A 21 3.57 23.22 48.70
CA GLY A 21 2.56 23.61 49.69
C GLY A 21 3.07 23.50 51.13
N LEU A 22 3.80 22.42 51.46
CA LEU A 22 4.41 22.23 52.77
C LEU A 22 5.49 23.30 53.05
N ILE A 23 6.36 23.58 52.08
CA ILE A 23 7.40 24.63 52.20
C ILE A 23 6.75 26.01 52.39
N ASN A 24 5.74 26.35 51.59
CA ASN A 24 5.03 27.63 51.69
C ASN A 24 4.32 27.80 53.03
N GLY A 25 3.88 26.72 53.66
CA GLY A 25 3.26 26.74 54.99
C GLY A 25 4.18 27.33 56.08
N PHE A 26 5.50 27.20 55.94
CA PHE A 26 6.46 27.76 56.89
C PHE A 26 6.62 29.28 56.75
N ALA A 27 6.28 29.88 55.60
CA ALA A 27 6.46 31.31 55.36
C ALA A 27 5.58 32.21 56.26
N THR A 28 4.55 31.63 56.89
CA THR A 28 3.54 32.36 57.67
C THR A 28 3.68 32.19 59.19
N ARG A 29 4.65 31.39 59.66
CA ARG A 29 4.83 31.10 61.09
C ARG A 29 6.28 31.24 61.54
N VAL A 30 6.48 31.48 62.83
CA VAL A 30 7.80 31.43 63.46
C VAL A 30 8.29 29.99 63.41
N MET A 31 9.46 29.78 62.81
CA MET A 31 10.06 28.45 62.63
C MET A 31 10.75 27.97 63.91
N THR A 32 10.57 26.69 64.23
CA THR A 32 11.38 25.97 65.23
C THR A 32 12.62 25.34 64.58
N GLN A 33 13.50 24.78 65.40
CA GLN A 33 14.66 24.05 64.91
C GLN A 33 14.25 22.80 64.10
N GLU A 34 13.20 22.08 64.51
CA GLU A 34 12.66 20.94 63.75
C GLU A 34 12.11 21.35 62.37
N ASP A 35 11.57 22.55 62.26
CA ASP A 35 11.07 23.10 61.01
C ASP A 35 12.21 23.32 59.99
N ILE A 36 13.36 23.79 60.46
CA ILE A 36 14.55 23.99 59.60
C ILE A 36 15.01 22.65 59.01
N TYR A 37 15.09 21.60 59.83
CA TYR A 37 15.44 20.26 59.33
C TYR A 37 14.41 19.72 58.33
N SER A 38 13.12 19.94 58.63
CA SER A 38 12.02 19.49 57.76
C SER A 38 12.02 20.21 56.41
N ILE A 39 12.29 21.52 56.38
CA ILE A 39 12.44 22.28 55.13
C ILE A 39 13.57 21.74 54.27
N GLY A 40 14.75 21.44 54.86
CA GLY A 40 15.87 20.89 54.11
C GLY A 40 15.55 19.54 53.44
N VAL A 41 14.76 18.70 54.12
CA VAL A 41 14.24 17.44 53.55
C VAL A 41 13.26 17.71 52.41
N TYR A 42 12.32 18.64 52.58
CA TYR A 42 11.36 18.99 51.53
C TYR A 42 12.03 19.64 50.31
N GLU A 43 13.04 20.47 50.52
CA GLU A 43 13.83 21.08 49.44
C GLU A 43 14.59 20.01 48.65
N SER A 44 15.28 19.09 49.34
CA SER A 44 16.00 17.98 48.70
C SER A 44 15.04 17.08 47.91
N ARG A 45 13.86 16.79 48.49
CA ARG A 45 12.79 16.06 47.80
C ARG A 45 12.29 16.81 46.57
N LEU A 46 12.07 18.12 46.67
CA LEU A 46 11.60 18.95 45.56
C LEU A 46 12.61 18.98 44.41
N LYS A 47 13.91 19.14 44.71
CA LYS A 47 15.00 19.06 43.71
C LYS A 47 15.02 17.70 43.01
N SER A 48 14.88 16.60 43.76
CA SER A 48 14.82 15.25 43.20
C SER A 48 13.59 15.05 42.29
N LEU A 49 12.41 15.46 42.74
CA LEU A 49 11.18 15.37 41.96
C LEU A 49 11.25 16.22 40.68
N TYR A 50 11.80 17.42 40.77
CA TYR A 50 12.00 18.29 39.61
C TYR A 50 12.97 17.67 38.59
N GLY A 51 14.07 17.06 39.06
CA GLY A 51 14.98 16.31 38.20
C GLY A 51 14.28 15.17 37.46
N LYS A 52 13.47 14.37 38.17
CA LYS A 52 12.66 13.29 37.55
C LYS A 52 11.64 13.81 36.55
N TYR A 53 10.99 14.93 36.88
CA TYR A 53 10.04 15.59 35.99
C TYR A 53 10.70 16.00 34.67
N GLN A 54 11.88 16.64 34.73
CA GLN A 54 12.65 17.07 33.57
C GLN A 54 13.06 15.89 32.66
N VAL A 55 13.54 14.80 33.24
CA VAL A 55 13.91 13.58 32.48
C VAL A 55 12.67 13.00 31.79
N THR A 56 11.59 12.81 32.54
CA THR A 56 10.34 12.25 32.00
C THR A 56 9.75 13.13 30.89
N LEU A 57 9.87 14.46 31.02
CA LEU A 57 9.41 15.39 30.00
C LEU A 57 10.19 15.23 28.69
N LYS A 58 11.52 15.17 28.75
CA LYS A 58 12.38 14.94 27.58
C LYS A 58 12.05 13.63 26.89
N GLU A 59 11.87 12.54 27.64
CA GLU A 59 11.50 11.24 27.06
C GLU A 59 10.14 11.27 26.35
N ILE A 60 9.18 12.05 26.87
CA ILE A 60 7.89 12.25 26.20
C ILE A 60 8.08 13.00 24.89
N GLU A 61 8.86 14.09 24.89
CA GLU A 61 9.14 14.90 23.70
C GLU A 61 9.82 14.10 22.60
N GLU A 62 10.85 13.32 22.95
CA GLU A 62 11.57 12.45 22.01
C GLU A 62 10.64 11.41 21.38
N LYS A 63 9.80 10.75 22.19
CA LYS A 63 8.84 9.76 21.68
C LYS A 63 7.77 10.40 20.80
N LEU A 64 7.29 11.59 21.14
CA LEU A 64 6.33 12.32 20.30
C LEU A 64 6.95 12.72 18.96
N LYS A 65 8.22 13.17 18.96
CA LYS A 65 8.95 13.49 17.73
C LYS A 65 9.13 12.27 16.84
N ALA A 66 9.49 11.12 17.41
CA ALA A 66 9.61 9.86 16.68
C ALA A 66 8.27 9.41 16.08
N ILE A 67 7.17 9.51 16.85
CA ILE A 67 5.82 9.20 16.35
C ILE A 67 5.44 10.11 15.19
N LYS A 68 5.71 11.42 15.29
CA LYS A 68 5.40 12.39 14.23
C LYS A 68 6.17 12.06 12.94
N ALA A 69 7.47 11.80 13.04
CA ALA A 69 8.29 11.43 11.88
C ALA A 69 7.81 10.13 11.22
N ALA A 70 7.46 9.11 12.01
CA ALA A 70 6.91 7.86 11.48
C ALA A 70 5.55 8.06 10.80
N GLN A 71 4.71 8.96 11.32
CA GLN A 71 3.43 9.30 10.70
C GLN A 71 3.64 10.05 9.37
N GLU A 72 4.56 11.01 9.33
CA GLU A 72 4.90 11.73 8.10
C GLU A 72 5.40 10.78 7.00
N GLU A 73 6.26 9.81 7.33
CA GLU A 73 6.72 8.78 6.38
C GLU A 73 5.58 7.87 5.89
N LEU A 74 4.65 7.52 6.78
CA LEU A 74 3.48 6.72 6.43
C LEU A 74 2.55 7.46 5.47
N ASP A 75 2.28 8.74 5.76
CA ASP A 75 1.42 9.60 4.93
C ASP A 75 2.03 9.77 3.53
N GLU A 76 3.34 9.99 3.44
CA GLU A 76 4.06 10.07 2.16
C GLU A 76 3.94 8.77 1.35
N LYS A 77 4.15 7.62 2.00
CA LYS A 77 3.99 6.30 1.35
C LYS A 77 2.57 6.05 0.86
N GLN A 78 1.56 6.44 1.64
CA GLN A 78 0.16 6.31 1.23
C GLN A 78 -0.13 7.17 0.00
N ASN A 79 0.37 8.41 -0.02
CA ASN A 79 0.21 9.30 -1.17
C ASN A 79 0.85 8.73 -2.44
N ILE A 80 2.11 8.26 -2.35
CA ILE A 80 2.81 7.61 -3.47
C ILE A 80 2.03 6.39 -3.97
N THR A 81 1.50 5.58 -3.07
CA THR A 81 0.75 4.37 -3.41
C THR A 81 -0.53 4.71 -4.17
N LEU A 82 -1.26 5.74 -3.74
CA LEU A 82 -2.48 6.20 -4.42
C LEU A 82 -2.17 6.73 -5.82
N GLN A 83 -1.15 7.59 -5.95
CA GLN A 83 -0.71 8.11 -7.26
C GLN A 83 -0.30 6.97 -8.20
N THR A 84 0.49 6.02 -7.71
CA THR A 84 0.92 4.85 -8.50
C THR A 84 -0.29 4.01 -8.93
N GLN A 85 -1.28 3.83 -8.05
CA GLN A 85 -2.49 3.09 -8.39
C GLN A 85 -3.28 3.80 -9.50
N GLU A 86 -3.43 5.12 -9.43
CA GLU A 86 -4.08 5.91 -10.47
C GLU A 86 -3.34 5.81 -11.81
N GLU A 87 -2.01 5.91 -11.81
CA GLU A 87 -1.17 5.75 -13.00
C GLU A 87 -1.32 4.37 -13.63
N VAL A 88 -1.30 3.31 -12.83
CA VAL A 88 -1.48 1.92 -13.30
C VAL A 88 -2.87 1.72 -13.90
N LEU A 89 -3.91 2.24 -13.26
CA LEU A 89 -5.28 2.17 -13.79
C LEU A 89 -5.41 2.94 -15.10
N GLY A 90 -4.81 4.13 -15.20
CA GLY A 90 -4.74 4.91 -16.43
C GLY A 90 -4.04 4.15 -17.55
N ALA A 91 -2.87 3.59 -17.28
CA ALA A 91 -2.10 2.80 -18.25
C ALA A 91 -2.86 1.54 -18.71
N SER A 92 -3.57 0.87 -17.80
CA SER A 92 -4.41 -0.28 -18.09
C SER A 92 -5.59 0.08 -19.00
N ALA A 93 -6.27 1.20 -18.72
CA ALA A 93 -7.36 1.71 -19.55
C ALA A 93 -6.89 2.03 -20.99
N ILE A 94 -5.75 2.72 -21.14
CA ILE A 94 -5.16 3.02 -22.44
C ILE A 94 -4.80 1.73 -23.18
N THR A 95 -4.19 0.77 -22.49
CA THR A 95 -3.82 -0.53 -23.08
C THR A 95 -5.05 -1.27 -23.61
N LYS A 96 -6.13 -1.28 -22.83
CA LYS A 96 -7.40 -1.88 -23.24
C LYS A 96 -7.98 -1.18 -24.46
N GLN A 97 -8.04 0.15 -24.45
CA GLN A 97 -8.50 0.95 -25.59
C GLN A 97 -7.70 0.65 -26.86
N LYS A 98 -6.37 0.65 -26.79
CA LYS A 98 -5.51 0.37 -27.95
C LYS A 98 -5.66 -1.05 -28.48
N ARG A 99 -5.87 -2.03 -27.60
CA ARG A 99 -6.18 -3.40 -28.00
C ARG A 99 -7.52 -3.47 -28.76
N GLU A 100 -8.55 -2.78 -28.28
CA GLU A 100 -9.86 -2.72 -28.95
C GLU A 100 -9.79 -2.02 -30.31
N GLU A 101 -9.06 -0.90 -30.41
CA GLU A 101 -8.79 -0.20 -31.68
C GLU A 101 -8.10 -1.12 -32.70
N TRP A 102 -7.10 -1.88 -32.26
CA TRP A 102 -6.37 -2.83 -33.11
C TRP A 102 -7.26 -3.99 -33.59
N LEU A 103 -8.10 -4.56 -32.72
CA LEU A 103 -9.02 -5.63 -33.09
C LEU A 103 -10.03 -5.16 -34.15
N LYS A 104 -10.61 -3.96 -33.97
CA LYS A 104 -11.50 -3.35 -34.98
C LYS A 104 -10.79 -3.14 -36.31
N ALA A 105 -9.55 -2.66 -36.31
CA ALA A 105 -8.77 -2.46 -37.53
C ALA A 105 -8.43 -3.77 -38.27
N ILE A 106 -8.30 -4.89 -37.55
CA ILE A 106 -8.13 -6.22 -38.16
C ILE A 106 -9.43 -6.69 -38.80
N GLU A 107 -10.55 -6.49 -38.12
CA GLU A 107 -11.86 -6.90 -38.59
C GLU A 107 -12.24 -6.19 -39.89
N THR A 108 -12.10 -4.86 -39.92
CA THR A 108 -12.34 -4.06 -41.15
C THR A 108 -11.45 -4.51 -42.31
N LYS A 109 -10.15 -4.75 -42.07
CA LYS A 109 -9.25 -5.26 -43.12
C LYS A 109 -9.66 -6.63 -43.65
N LYS A 110 -10.14 -7.53 -42.79
CA LYS A 110 -10.65 -8.85 -43.21
C LYS A 110 -11.92 -8.74 -44.04
N GLU A 111 -12.76 -7.77 -43.72
CA GLU A 111 -14.03 -7.51 -44.41
C GLU A 111 -13.77 -6.90 -45.80
N GLU A 112 -12.88 -5.90 -45.89
CA GLU A 112 -12.39 -5.35 -47.15
C GLU A 112 -11.74 -6.41 -48.05
N GLU A 113 -10.96 -7.34 -47.48
CA GLU A 113 -10.34 -8.42 -48.26
C GLU A 113 -11.36 -9.47 -48.74
N LYS A 114 -12.40 -9.75 -47.94
CA LYS A 114 -13.54 -10.58 -48.37
C LYS A 114 -14.29 -9.92 -49.54
N GLU A 115 -14.52 -8.61 -49.46
CA GLU A 115 -15.21 -7.86 -50.51
C GLU A 115 -14.40 -7.85 -51.82
N ARG A 116 -13.08 -7.64 -51.74
CA ARG A 116 -12.18 -7.79 -52.90
C ARG A 116 -12.21 -9.20 -53.51
N ARG A 117 -12.31 -10.25 -52.69
CA ARG A 117 -12.41 -11.63 -53.17
C ARG A 117 -13.78 -11.96 -53.80
N ASN A 118 -14.85 -11.30 -53.38
CA ASN A 118 -16.18 -11.47 -53.99
C ASN A 118 -16.29 -10.75 -55.34
N VAL A 119 -15.73 -9.54 -55.48
CA VAL A 119 -15.70 -8.81 -56.76
C VAL A 119 -14.85 -9.56 -57.81
N GLY A 120 -13.81 -10.30 -57.39
CA GLY A 120 -13.00 -11.13 -58.29
C GLY A 120 -13.71 -12.39 -58.82
N LYS A 121 -14.84 -12.81 -58.23
CA LYS A 121 -15.60 -14.01 -58.65
C LYS A 121 -16.80 -13.72 -59.55
N SER A 122 -17.25 -12.48 -59.65
CA SER A 122 -18.42 -12.12 -60.48
C SER A 122 -18.09 -11.83 -61.95
N ASN A 123 -16.83 -11.96 -62.38
CA ASN A 123 -16.39 -11.72 -63.76
C ASN A 123 -15.87 -12.98 -64.48
N SER A 124 -16.20 -14.18 -63.99
CA SER A 124 -15.74 -15.43 -64.58
C SER A 124 -16.87 -16.42 -64.89
N ASP A 125 -18.04 -15.92 -65.30
CA ASP A 125 -19.11 -16.73 -65.90
C ASP A 125 -19.36 -16.22 -67.32
N ASP A 126 -18.57 -16.73 -68.27
CA ASP A 126 -18.99 -17.12 -69.63
C ASP A 126 -17.77 -17.17 -70.54
N GLN A 127 -17.11 -18.33 -70.60
CA GLN A 127 -16.62 -18.94 -71.85
C GLN A 127 -16.29 -20.42 -71.58
N ARG A 128 -17.28 -21.30 -71.79
CA ARG A 128 -17.02 -22.72 -72.01
C ARG A 128 -16.84 -22.98 -73.50
N PRO A 129 -15.74 -23.62 -73.93
CA PRO A 129 -15.78 -24.55 -75.03
C PRO A 129 -15.81 -25.98 -74.49
N TYR A 130 -16.70 -26.79 -75.04
CA TYR A 130 -16.68 -28.24 -74.92
C TYR A 130 -15.37 -28.81 -75.48
N SER A 131 -14.70 -29.72 -74.76
CA SER A 131 -13.90 -30.79 -75.38
C SER A 131 -13.59 -31.90 -74.37
N THR A 132 -13.26 -33.06 -74.94
CA THR A 132 -13.46 -34.44 -74.53
C THR A 132 -12.33 -35.09 -73.71
N SER A 133 -12.72 -36.16 -72.99
CA SER A 133 -11.99 -37.40 -72.60
C SER A 133 -10.45 -37.42 -72.52
N ASN A 134 -9.89 -37.81 -71.37
CA ASN A 134 -9.42 -39.19 -71.08
C ASN A 134 -8.53 -39.24 -69.83
N GLY A 135 -8.71 -40.30 -69.03
CA GLY A 135 -7.67 -41.10 -68.36
C GLY A 135 -6.63 -40.43 -67.46
N GLY A 136 -6.57 -40.84 -66.19
CA GLY A 136 -5.39 -40.58 -65.35
C GLY A 136 -5.60 -40.89 -63.88
N GLN A 137 -5.65 -42.17 -63.55
CA GLN A 137 -5.69 -42.68 -62.18
C GLN A 137 -4.25 -42.82 -61.66
N THR A 138 -3.84 -41.97 -60.71
CA THR A 138 -2.83 -42.22 -59.65
C THR A 138 -3.09 -41.14 -58.59
N GLY A 139 -3.39 -41.42 -57.32
CA GLY A 139 -2.71 -42.33 -56.42
C GLY A 139 -1.57 -41.60 -55.73
N THR A 140 -1.82 -40.95 -54.58
CA THR A 140 -1.08 -41.10 -53.31
C THR A 140 -1.43 -40.00 -52.31
N SER A 141 -1.77 -40.48 -51.12
CA SER A 141 -1.97 -39.77 -49.86
C SER A 141 -0.73 -39.05 -49.37
N ASN A 142 -0.88 -37.87 -48.75
CA ASN A 142 0.07 -37.46 -47.73
C ASN A 142 -0.45 -36.46 -46.68
N ALA A 143 -0.16 -36.82 -45.42
CA ALA A 143 0.12 -36.00 -44.25
C ALA A 143 -0.94 -35.02 -43.72
N ASN A 144 -1.78 -35.59 -42.86
CA ASN A 144 -2.32 -34.99 -41.65
C ASN A 144 -1.24 -34.18 -40.89
N ARG A 145 -1.36 -32.84 -40.82
CA ARG A 145 -0.56 -32.01 -39.90
C ARG A 145 -1.48 -31.31 -38.91
N LYS A 146 -1.69 -31.98 -37.78
CA LYS A 146 -2.19 -31.40 -36.53
C LYS A 146 -1.28 -30.22 -36.15
N HIS A 147 -1.81 -29.00 -36.19
CA HIS A 147 -1.24 -27.91 -35.42
C HIS A 147 -1.84 -27.95 -34.01
N ASN A 148 -1.11 -28.61 -33.10
CA ASN A 148 -1.21 -28.33 -31.67
C ASN A 148 -0.57 -26.97 -31.43
N ASN A 149 -1.34 -25.99 -30.97
CA ASN A 149 -0.80 -24.87 -30.20
C ASN A 149 -1.68 -24.68 -28.96
N SER A 150 -1.43 -25.55 -27.99
CA SER A 150 -1.88 -25.36 -26.61
C SER A 150 -0.86 -24.48 -25.91
N SER A 151 -1.12 -23.18 -25.83
CA SER A 151 -0.46 -22.31 -24.87
C SER A 151 -1.47 -21.96 -23.79
N SER A 152 -1.62 -22.88 -22.83
CA SER A 152 -2.27 -22.62 -21.55
C SER A 152 -1.33 -21.76 -20.71
N SER A 153 -1.58 -20.46 -20.62
CA SER A 153 -1.04 -19.66 -19.51
C SER A 153 -2.07 -19.65 -18.39
N SER A 154 -1.98 -20.62 -17.49
CA SER A 154 -2.59 -20.53 -16.16
C SER A 154 -1.95 -19.35 -15.43
N PHE A 155 -2.66 -18.22 -15.38
CA PHE A 155 -2.39 -17.23 -14.34
C PHE A 155 -3.05 -17.75 -13.06
N SER A 156 -2.24 -18.36 -12.20
CA SER A 156 -2.63 -18.66 -10.82
C SER A 156 -2.90 -17.34 -10.10
N ASN A 157 -4.18 -17.05 -9.86
CA ASN A 157 -4.62 -16.08 -8.88
C ASN A 157 -4.25 -16.61 -7.49
N THR A 158 -3.12 -16.16 -6.94
CA THR A 158 -2.91 -16.22 -5.49
C THR A 158 -3.34 -14.89 -4.90
N VAL A 159 -4.64 -14.80 -4.64
CA VAL A 159 -5.27 -13.75 -3.83
C VAL A 159 -4.97 -14.06 -2.37
N ASN A 160 -4.30 -13.10 -1.72
CA ASN A 160 -4.35 -12.75 -0.30
C ASN A 160 -4.85 -13.80 0.71
N GLN A 161 -3.95 -14.26 1.58
CA GLN A 161 -4.29 -14.52 2.98
C GLN A 161 -3.28 -13.78 3.87
N ILE A 162 -3.61 -12.52 4.20
CA ILE A 162 -3.05 -11.87 5.39
C ILE A 162 -3.95 -12.31 6.55
N ALA A 163 -3.56 -13.41 7.21
CA ALA A 163 -4.15 -13.78 8.49
C ALA A 163 -3.59 -12.84 9.56
N ALA A 164 -4.41 -11.87 9.96
CA ALA A 164 -4.24 -11.18 11.22
C ALA A 164 -4.62 -12.12 12.37
N THR A 165 -3.65 -12.57 13.15
CA THR A 165 -3.86 -12.87 14.58
C THR A 165 -2.55 -12.69 15.35
N THR A 166 -2.43 -11.53 15.97
CA THR A 166 -1.80 -11.36 17.28
C THR A 166 -2.15 -12.51 18.22
N ASN A 167 -1.16 -13.14 18.83
CA ASN A 167 -1.19 -13.45 20.25
C ASN A 167 0.22 -13.68 20.79
N LYS A 168 0.57 -12.87 21.79
CA LYS A 168 1.77 -12.94 22.61
C LYS A 168 1.31 -13.27 24.03
N ALA A 169 1.72 -14.43 24.54
CA ALA A 169 1.73 -14.84 25.96
C ALA A 169 2.57 -16.14 25.98
N PHE A 170 3.63 -16.33 26.76
CA PHE A 170 4.13 -15.75 28.00
C PHE A 170 5.63 -15.41 27.87
#